data_AF-A0AAV4C9T7-F1
#
_entry.id   AF-A0AAV4C9T7-F1
#
_cell.length_a   1.000
_cell.length_b   1.000
_cell.length_c   1.000
_cell.angle_alpha   90.00
_cell.angle_beta   90.00
_cell.angle_gamma   90.00
#
_symmetry.space_group_name_H-M   'P 1'
#
loop_
_entity.id
_entity.type
_entity.pdbx_description
1 polymer ?
#
loop_
_entity_poly.entity_id
_entity_poly.type
_entity_poly.pdbx_seq_one_letter_code
_entity_poly.pdbx_strand_id
1 'polypeptide(L)'
;MNIKIDEPVSDFGKGNWGSSNTRYCSTLDRLKEAICFKRPGLLRRGVVLQHDNATPHSANLTQQWLQRYGWEILPHPAHSPDLAPSDFHLFGPLKCHLGGMAFETEDDLISELRNWVDNLDVDFFRGDEKELKKIRSKFIEKREFVFKANEEEVSKRWTFEETIRRPYFHVKPLERGQLKNWREYLDFEISQGDHHRIVVLFERCMIACALYEDFWMKYAKYLELHSLEGVRSVYQRACDIHLPKKPYIHLAWTAFEERRGNCALARKILMNIESNVPGLAMVCMRRISLERRNKNHDAAEELFKTYIEKAVSHKTRTFFSIKYARYLQKVLGNTDRARNILTDALEIDNPNPSSALSFSPPLHHSVAGWQLVPWSVVSASHLPFLALVCSLHVALLKVPRGSYQVPRPCPNPRFHSITHCVILSLHIRSITALFQFKILLLCFTMAMKRKNLSIEIKLTLLVDVDKKLLLKKENNLDKVWHSS
;
A
#
# COMPACT_ATOMS: atom_id res chain seq x y z
N MET A 1 -24.44 -7.35 31.87
CA MET A 1 -25.60 -8.27 31.90
C MET A 1 -26.83 -7.38 31.84
N ASN A 2 -27.43 -7.22 30.67
CA ASN A 2 -28.59 -6.35 30.49
C ASN A 2 -29.82 -7.09 31.00
N ILE A 3 -30.52 -6.50 31.96
CA ILE A 3 -31.80 -7.03 32.42
C ILE A 3 -32.84 -6.52 31.43
N LYS A 4 -33.18 -7.38 30.47
CA LYS A 4 -34.38 -7.19 29.65
C LYS A 4 -35.55 -7.68 30.49
N ILE A 5 -36.49 -6.78 30.80
CA ILE A 5 -37.71 -7.11 31.54
C ILE A 5 -38.68 -7.71 30.52
N ASP A 6 -38.45 -8.97 30.17
CA ASP A 6 -39.37 -9.78 29.37
C ASP A 6 -40.23 -10.61 30.36
N GLU A 7 -41.19 -9.99 31.05
CA GLU A 7 -42.43 -10.61 31.57
C GLU A 7 -43.29 -9.57 32.34
N PRO A 8 -44.62 -9.57 32.17
CA PRO A 8 -45.50 -8.61 32.81
C PRO A 8 -45.61 -8.96 34.31
N VAL A 9 -45.09 -8.08 35.17
CA VAL A 9 -45.34 -8.18 36.62
C VAL A 9 -46.81 -7.88 36.85
N SER A 10 -47.60 -8.94 36.90
CA SER A 10 -48.99 -8.93 37.34
C SER A 10 -49.04 -8.70 38.85
N ASP A 11 -49.06 -7.44 39.26
CA ASP A 11 -49.71 -7.04 40.52
C ASP A 11 -50.01 -5.53 40.48
N PHE A 12 -51.11 -5.20 39.79
CA PHE A 12 -51.69 -3.88 39.78
C PHE A 12 -52.77 -3.84 40.86
N GLY A 13 -52.38 -3.40 42.06
CA GLY A 13 -53.33 -3.19 43.14
C GLY A 13 -52.69 -2.63 44.40
N LYS A 14 -53.22 -1.48 44.85
CA LYS A 14 -53.06 -0.78 46.14
C LYS A 14 -52.01 0.35 46.21
N GLY A 15 -52.51 1.58 46.20
CA GLY A 15 -51.87 2.73 46.86
C GLY A 15 -51.94 4.06 46.12
N ASN A 16 -52.64 5.04 46.71
CA ASN A 16 -52.61 6.51 46.51
C ASN A 16 -52.18 7.06 45.13
N TRP A 17 -53.09 7.80 44.49
CA TRP A 17 -52.85 8.63 43.30
C TRP A 17 -51.93 9.83 43.58
N GLY A 18 -50.66 9.57 43.85
CA GLY A 18 -49.61 10.56 43.70
C GLY A 18 -49.35 10.82 42.21
N SER A 19 -48.72 11.96 41.89
CA SER A 19 -48.23 12.27 40.54
C SER A 19 -47.55 11.06 39.87
N SER A 20 -47.61 10.94 38.54
CA SER A 20 -46.98 9.83 37.79
C SER A 20 -45.51 9.58 38.17
N ASN A 21 -44.79 10.63 38.56
CA ASN A 21 -43.41 10.59 39.07
C ASN A 21 -43.27 9.81 40.39
N THR A 22 -44.21 10.00 41.33
CA THR A 22 -44.24 9.28 42.62
C THR A 22 -44.52 7.79 42.45
N ARG A 23 -45.37 7.40 41.48
CA ARG A 23 -45.67 6.00 41.16
C ARG A 23 -44.47 5.28 40.53
N TYR A 24 -43.65 6.00 39.76
CA TYR A 24 -42.42 5.42 39.22
C TYR A 24 -41.38 5.16 40.33
N CYS A 25 -41.18 6.12 41.24
CA CYS A 25 -40.27 5.94 42.38
C CYS A 25 -40.68 4.77 43.28
N SER A 26 -41.99 4.59 43.57
CA SER A 26 -42.46 3.43 44.34
C SER A 26 -42.26 2.10 43.61
N THR A 27 -42.24 2.11 42.28
CA THR A 27 -41.90 0.94 41.47
C THR A 27 -40.41 0.63 41.54
N LEU A 28 -39.56 1.65 41.55
CA LEU A 28 -38.12 1.49 41.77
C LEU A 28 -37.80 0.98 43.18
N ASP A 29 -38.55 1.40 44.20
CA ASP A 29 -38.43 0.86 45.57
C ASP A 29 -38.74 -0.64 45.60
N ARG A 30 -39.86 -1.06 44.99
CA ARG A 30 -40.21 -2.48 44.85
C ARG A 30 -39.17 -3.27 44.06
N LEU A 31 -38.63 -2.69 42.98
CA LEU A 31 -37.58 -3.31 42.17
C LEU A 31 -36.31 -3.50 42.99
N LYS A 32 -35.92 -2.52 43.79
CA LYS A 32 -34.77 -2.60 44.68
C LYS A 32 -34.95 -3.71 45.72
N GLU A 33 -36.11 -3.80 46.35
CA GLU A 33 -36.45 -4.90 47.26
C GLU A 33 -36.37 -6.27 46.58
N ALA A 34 -36.91 -6.39 45.36
CA ALA A 34 -36.83 -7.61 44.58
C ALA A 34 -35.38 -7.99 44.22
N ILE A 35 -34.52 -7.01 43.92
CA ILE A 35 -33.09 -7.25 43.66
C ILE A 35 -32.37 -7.67 44.95
N CYS A 36 -32.67 -7.06 46.10
CA CYS A 36 -32.13 -7.48 47.40
C CYS A 36 -32.36 -8.98 47.63
N PHE A 37 -33.57 -9.46 47.34
CA PHE A 37 -33.95 -10.85 47.58
C PHE A 37 -33.41 -11.80 46.51
N LYS A 38 -33.61 -11.48 45.22
CA LYS A 38 -33.31 -12.38 44.11
C LYS A 38 -31.84 -12.33 43.67
N ARG A 39 -31.16 -11.19 43.82
CA ARG A 39 -29.79 -10.95 43.31
C ARG A 39 -29.00 -10.00 44.23
N PRO A 40 -28.73 -10.37 45.50
CA PRO A 40 -28.08 -9.50 46.48
C PRO A 40 -26.69 -9.01 46.07
N GLY A 41 -25.96 -9.80 45.27
CA GLY A 41 -24.65 -9.41 44.73
C GLY A 41 -24.67 -8.27 43.71
N LEU A 42 -25.83 -7.97 43.11
CA LEU A 42 -25.98 -6.93 42.10
C LEU A 42 -25.92 -5.52 42.73
N LEU A 43 -26.51 -5.35 43.92
CA LEU A 43 -26.47 -4.07 44.64
C LEU A 43 -25.06 -3.70 45.11
N ARG A 44 -24.19 -4.70 45.37
CA ARG A 44 -22.78 -4.47 45.71
C ARG A 44 -21.91 -4.09 44.52
N ARG A 45 -22.29 -4.50 43.31
CA ARG A 45 -21.53 -4.29 42.07
C ARG A 45 -21.92 -3.01 41.33
N GLY A 46 -22.99 -2.35 41.77
CA GLY A 46 -23.62 -1.24 41.04
C GLY A 46 -24.72 -1.77 40.11
N VAL A 47 -25.85 -1.08 40.08
CA VAL A 47 -26.98 -1.41 39.21
C VAL A 47 -26.97 -0.46 38.03
N VAL A 48 -26.99 -1.03 36.82
CA VAL A 48 -27.20 -0.28 35.58
C VAL A 48 -28.65 -0.49 35.15
N LEU A 49 -29.44 0.58 35.14
CA LEU A 49 -30.86 0.57 34.80
C LEU A 49 -31.05 1.03 33.35
N GLN A 50 -31.84 0.28 32.58
CA GLN A 50 -32.32 0.68 31.26
C GLN A 50 -33.82 0.96 31.36
N HIS A 51 -34.22 2.19 31.05
CA HIS A 51 -35.61 2.65 31.07
C HIS A 51 -35.75 3.81 30.08
N ASP A 52 -36.87 3.94 29.36
CA ASP A 52 -37.06 4.94 28.30
C ASP A 52 -37.02 6.41 28.78
N ASN A 53 -37.09 7.37 27.85
CA ASN A 53 -37.09 8.81 28.17
C ASN A 53 -38.49 9.37 28.50
N ALA A 54 -39.41 8.56 29.04
CA ALA A 54 -40.71 9.04 29.46
C ALA A 54 -40.58 10.11 30.57
N THR A 55 -41.54 11.04 30.65
CA THR A 55 -41.50 12.14 31.62
C THR A 55 -41.32 11.72 33.09
N PRO A 56 -41.84 10.57 33.59
CA PRO A 56 -41.59 10.13 34.96
C PRO A 56 -40.15 9.67 35.19
N HIS A 57 -39.48 9.20 34.13
CA HIS A 57 -38.13 8.68 34.17
C HIS A 57 -37.09 9.81 34.20
N SER A 58 -37.41 10.91 33.52
CA SER A 58 -36.57 12.11 33.44
C SER A 58 -36.91 13.17 34.51
N ALA A 59 -37.91 12.90 35.36
CA ALA A 59 -38.30 13.79 36.45
C ALA A 59 -37.19 13.90 37.52
N ASN A 60 -37.03 15.09 38.09
CA ASN A 60 -36.04 15.36 39.15
C ASN A 60 -36.16 14.41 40.35
N LEU A 61 -37.38 14.04 40.72
CA LEU A 61 -37.63 13.11 41.83
C LEU A 61 -36.97 11.74 41.56
N THR A 62 -37.10 11.24 40.33
CA THR A 62 -36.52 9.97 39.88
C THR A 62 -35.00 10.05 39.78
N GLN A 63 -34.48 11.16 39.25
CA GLN A 63 -33.02 11.37 39.18
C GLN A 63 -32.39 11.44 40.58
N GLN A 64 -33.05 12.11 41.53
CA GLN A 64 -32.63 12.14 42.94
C GLN A 64 -32.70 10.74 43.58
N TRP A 65 -33.73 9.96 43.27
CA TRP A 65 -33.86 8.57 43.74
C TRP A 65 -32.70 7.70 43.23
N LEU A 66 -32.39 7.77 41.93
CA LEU A 66 -31.31 7.02 41.30
C LEU A 66 -29.94 7.41 41.87
N GLN A 67 -29.72 8.72 42.06
CA GLN A 67 -28.50 9.23 42.68
C GLN A 67 -28.35 8.77 44.14
N ARG A 68 -29.44 8.80 44.92
CA ARG A 68 -29.45 8.37 46.33
C ARG A 68 -29.03 6.90 46.49
N TYR A 69 -29.40 6.05 45.54
CA TYR A 69 -29.09 4.62 45.59
C TYR A 69 -27.93 4.19 44.68
N GLY A 70 -27.29 5.13 43.97
CA GLY A 70 -26.12 4.88 43.14
C GLY A 70 -26.41 3.99 41.93
N TRP A 71 -27.59 4.12 41.33
CA TRP A 71 -27.95 3.37 40.12
C TRP A 71 -27.59 4.19 38.88
N GLU A 72 -26.82 3.59 37.98
CA GLU A 72 -26.39 4.23 36.73
C GLU A 72 -27.43 4.00 35.63
N ILE A 73 -27.74 5.03 34.84
CA ILE A 73 -28.65 4.93 33.71
C ILE A 73 -27.82 4.53 32.48
N LEU A 74 -28.24 3.49 31.77
CA LEU A 74 -27.67 3.15 30.47
C LEU A 74 -28.16 4.19 29.43
N PRO A 75 -27.27 4.95 28.76
CA PRO A 75 -27.67 5.92 27.76
C PRO A 75 -28.34 5.21 26.57
N HIS A 76 -29.49 5.74 26.14
CA HIS A 76 -30.15 5.22 24.94
C HIS A 76 -29.34 5.54 23.68
N PRO A 77 -29.31 4.63 22.69
CA PRO A 77 -28.89 5.01 21.35
C PRO A 77 -29.80 6.14 20.84
N ALA A 78 -29.23 7.06 20.05
CA ALA A 78 -29.99 8.14 19.42
C ALA A 78 -31.07 7.52 18.50
N HIS A 79 -32.30 7.51 18.99
CA HIS A 79 -33.52 7.02 18.35
C HIS A 79 -33.55 5.52 17.99
N SER A 80 -34.24 4.71 18.79
CA SER A 80 -35.05 3.64 18.20
C SER A 80 -36.27 4.29 17.56
N PRO A 81 -36.55 4.11 16.26
CA PRO A 81 -37.87 4.43 15.73
C PRO A 81 -38.77 3.28 16.14
N ASP A 82 -39.24 3.29 17.39
CA ASP A 82 -40.35 2.44 17.81
C ASP A 82 -41.60 3.02 17.12
N LEU A 83 -41.80 2.62 15.86
CA LEU A 83 -43.03 2.83 15.12
C LEU A 83 -44.02 1.75 15.56
N ALA A 84 -44.36 1.73 16.85
CA ALA A 84 -45.45 0.90 17.32
C ALA A 84 -46.74 1.47 16.69
N PRO A 85 -47.55 0.66 16.00
CA PRO A 85 -48.81 1.13 15.39
C PRO A 85 -49.71 1.87 16.39
N SER A 86 -49.65 1.45 17.66
CA SER A 86 -50.34 2.10 18.79
C SER A 86 -49.95 3.57 19.00
N ASP A 87 -48.70 3.96 18.75
CA ASP A 87 -48.17 5.30 19.04
C ASP A 87 -48.70 6.38 18.11
N PHE A 88 -49.09 6.00 16.89
CA PHE A 88 -49.64 6.93 15.90
C PHE A 88 -51.17 6.90 15.85
N HIS A 89 -51.79 5.73 16.00
CA HIS A 89 -53.21 5.56 15.74
C HIS A 89 -54.07 5.30 16.97
N LEU A 90 -53.54 4.64 18.01
CA LEU A 90 -54.30 4.33 19.23
C LEU A 90 -54.20 5.46 20.26
N PHE A 91 -52.98 5.88 20.60
CA PHE A 91 -52.76 6.78 21.72
C PHE A 91 -53.18 8.24 21.47
N GLY A 92 -53.26 8.69 20.21
CA GLY A 92 -53.77 10.03 19.88
C GLY A 92 -55.27 10.17 20.17
N PRO A 93 -56.14 9.38 19.52
CA PRO A 93 -57.57 9.36 19.78
C PRO A 93 -57.90 9.01 21.24
N LEU A 94 -57.16 8.07 21.84
CA LEU A 94 -57.34 7.73 23.24
C LEU A 94 -57.07 8.92 24.18
N LYS A 95 -55.99 9.68 23.93
CA LYS A 95 -55.70 10.90 24.69
C LYS A 95 -56.77 11.97 24.49
N CYS A 96 -57.39 12.05 23.32
CA CYS A 96 -58.49 12.98 23.07
C CYS A 96 -59.76 12.56 23.83
N HIS A 97 -60.08 11.26 23.85
CA HIS A 97 -61.22 10.71 24.59
C HIS A 97 -61.09 10.92 26.11
N LEU A 98 -59.92 10.57 26.66
CA LEU A 98 -59.62 10.75 28.08
C LEU A 98 -59.35 12.21 28.47
N GLY A 99 -59.22 13.11 27.48
CA GLY A 99 -58.88 14.52 27.69
C GLY A 99 -59.98 15.25 28.45
N GLY A 100 -59.68 15.65 29.69
CA GLY A 100 -60.63 16.39 30.54
C GLY A 100 -61.50 15.52 31.45
N MET A 101 -61.36 14.19 31.38
CA MET A 101 -62.00 13.27 32.31
C MET A 101 -61.19 13.15 33.61
N ALA A 102 -61.87 13.09 34.75
CA ALA A 102 -61.28 12.81 36.05
C ALA A 102 -61.87 11.51 36.60
N PHE A 103 -61.00 10.60 37.04
CA PHE A 103 -61.39 9.28 37.56
C PHE A 103 -60.99 9.18 39.03
N GLU A 104 -61.90 8.71 39.87
CA GLU A 104 -61.64 8.54 41.31
C GLU A 104 -60.90 7.22 41.60
N THR A 105 -61.19 6.16 40.84
CA THR A 105 -60.54 4.85 40.99
C THR A 105 -59.93 4.30 39.69
N GLU A 106 -59.02 3.33 39.81
CA GLU A 106 -58.36 2.70 38.65
C GLU A 106 -59.35 1.82 37.88
N ASP A 107 -60.32 1.24 38.58
CA ASP A 107 -61.41 0.46 37.99
C ASP A 107 -62.33 1.34 37.14
N ASP A 108 -62.57 2.59 37.55
CA ASP A 108 -63.33 3.56 36.75
C ASP A 108 -62.59 3.90 35.44
N LEU A 109 -61.28 4.11 35.51
CA LEU A 109 -60.45 4.33 34.32
C LEU A 109 -60.42 3.10 33.40
N ILE A 110 -60.25 1.90 33.97
CA ILE A 110 -60.19 0.65 33.20
C ILE A 110 -61.54 0.35 32.55
N SER A 111 -62.66 0.60 33.24
CA SER A 111 -63.99 0.41 32.68
C SER A 111 -64.28 1.39 31.54
N GLU A 112 -63.89 2.65 31.68
CA GLU A 112 -64.02 3.64 30.60
C GLU A 112 -63.13 3.32 29.41
N LEU A 113 -61.89 2.87 29.65
CA LEU A 113 -61.00 2.39 28.60
C LEU A 113 -61.59 1.20 27.84
N ARG A 114 -62.18 0.23 28.55
CA ARG A 114 -62.83 -0.93 27.92
C ARG A 114 -64.03 -0.48 27.08
N ASN A 115 -64.89 0.37 27.64
CA ASN A 115 -66.03 0.93 26.92
C ASN A 115 -65.60 1.69 25.66
N TRP A 116 -64.54 2.48 25.74
CA TRP A 116 -63.99 3.16 24.57
C TRP A 116 -63.49 2.18 23.50
N VAL A 117 -62.71 1.17 23.90
CA VAL A 117 -62.19 0.14 22.98
C VAL A 117 -63.31 -0.67 22.34
N ASP A 118 -64.33 -1.06 23.11
CA ASP A 118 -65.46 -1.86 22.64
C ASP A 118 -66.36 -1.09 21.64
N ASN A 119 -66.32 0.25 21.69
CA ASN A 119 -67.03 1.13 20.76
C ASN A 119 -66.17 1.60 19.57
N LEU A 120 -64.91 1.17 19.46
CA LEU A 120 -64.09 1.46 18.28
C LEU A 120 -64.59 0.63 17.09
N ASP A 121 -64.77 1.30 15.95
CA ASP A 121 -65.07 0.62 14.70
C ASP A 121 -63.92 -0.33 14.31
N VAL A 122 -64.25 -1.50 13.78
CA VAL A 122 -63.27 -2.48 13.27
C VAL A 122 -62.41 -1.86 12.16
N ASP A 123 -62.95 -0.89 11.42
CA ASP A 123 -62.21 -0.17 10.38
C ASP A 123 -61.18 0.84 10.93
N PHE A 124 -61.25 1.20 12.22
CA PHE A 124 -60.26 2.05 12.91
C PHE A 124 -58.84 1.47 12.77
N PHE A 125 -58.70 0.15 12.94
CA PHE A 125 -57.42 -0.55 12.81
C PHE A 125 -57.02 -0.85 11.35
N ARG A 126 -57.94 -0.77 10.38
CA ARG A 126 -57.62 -0.96 8.95
C ARG A 126 -57.00 0.27 8.30
N GLY A 127 -57.36 1.47 8.78
CA GLY A 127 -56.74 2.72 8.32
C GLY A 127 -55.25 2.77 8.62
N ASP A 128 -54.89 2.34 9.83
CA ASP A 128 -53.53 2.21 10.36
C ASP A 128 -52.64 1.35 9.44
N GLU A 129 -53.11 0.15 9.06
CA GLU A 129 -52.33 -0.74 8.20
C GLU A 129 -52.05 -0.14 6.81
N LYS A 130 -53.01 0.59 6.23
CA LYS A 130 -52.84 1.25 4.93
C LYS A 130 -51.88 2.42 4.99
N GLU A 131 -51.93 3.23 6.04
CA GLU A 131 -51.02 4.36 6.24
C GLU A 131 -49.61 3.90 6.59
N LEU A 132 -49.47 2.92 7.48
CA LEU A 132 -48.19 2.28 7.77
C LEU A 132 -47.57 1.66 6.52
N LYS A 133 -48.37 1.00 5.67
CA LYS A 133 -47.88 0.46 4.40
C LYS A 133 -47.37 1.57 3.49
N LYS A 134 -48.06 2.71 3.40
CA LYS A 134 -47.59 3.89 2.64
C LYS A 134 -46.30 4.48 3.22
N ILE A 135 -46.19 4.59 4.54
CA ILE A 135 -44.98 5.09 5.22
C ILE A 135 -43.80 4.16 4.96
N ARG A 136 -44.00 2.84 5.12
CA ARG A 136 -42.98 1.81 4.81
C ARG A 136 -42.56 1.88 3.35
N SER A 137 -43.51 1.96 2.41
CA SER A 137 -43.19 2.09 0.99
C SER A 137 -42.35 3.33 0.70
N LYS A 138 -42.69 4.50 1.26
CA LYS A 138 -41.89 5.72 1.10
C LYS A 138 -40.48 5.58 1.71
N PHE A 139 -40.33 4.87 2.81
CA PHE A 139 -39.03 4.63 3.42
C PHE A 139 -38.17 3.68 2.59
N ILE A 140 -38.77 2.59 2.10
CA ILE A 140 -38.13 1.62 1.20
C ILE A 140 -37.68 2.35 -0.07
N GLU A 141 -38.54 3.14 -0.70
CA GLU A 141 -38.22 3.90 -1.91
C GLU A 141 -37.02 4.84 -1.71
N LYS A 142 -36.99 5.59 -0.59
CA LYS A 142 -35.83 6.44 -0.25
C LYS A 142 -34.56 5.63 -0.02
N ARG A 143 -34.65 4.46 0.63
CA ARG A 143 -33.51 3.59 0.89
C ARG A 143 -33.06 2.83 -0.35
N GLU A 144 -33.96 2.55 -1.27
CA GLU A 144 -33.70 1.81 -2.50
C GLU A 144 -32.72 2.57 -3.40
N PHE A 145 -32.82 3.90 -3.45
CA PHE A 145 -31.84 4.72 -4.15
C PHE A 145 -30.43 4.56 -3.58
N VAL A 146 -30.28 4.64 -2.25
CA VAL A 146 -28.99 4.45 -1.57
C VAL A 146 -28.48 3.02 -1.73
N PHE A 147 -29.38 2.05 -1.65
CA PHE A 147 -29.07 0.63 -1.83
C PHE A 147 -28.55 0.36 -3.24
N LYS A 148 -29.24 0.83 -4.29
CA LYS A 148 -28.83 0.65 -5.69
C LYS A 148 -27.47 1.29 -5.98
N ALA A 149 -27.26 2.52 -5.52
CA ALA A 149 -25.96 3.18 -5.65
C ALA A 149 -24.83 2.40 -4.96
N ASN A 150 -25.11 1.84 -3.77
CA ASN A 150 -24.14 1.01 -3.06
C ASN A 150 -23.93 -0.36 -3.73
N GLU A 151 -24.99 -0.98 -4.26
CA GLU A 151 -24.93 -2.23 -5.01
C GLU A 151 -24.01 -2.08 -6.24
N GLU A 152 -24.14 -1.00 -7.01
CA GLU A 152 -23.25 -0.70 -8.12
C GLU A 152 -21.77 -0.58 -7.68
N GLU A 153 -21.50 0.12 -6.58
CA GLU A 153 -20.15 0.21 -6.02
C GLU A 153 -19.61 -1.13 -5.51
N VAL A 154 -20.47 -1.98 -4.95
CA VAL A 154 -20.11 -3.35 -4.52
C VAL A 154 -19.82 -4.23 -5.73
N SER A 155 -20.65 -4.19 -6.77
CA SER A 155 -20.46 -4.97 -7.99
C SER A 155 -19.12 -4.68 -8.67
N LYS A 156 -18.68 -3.41 -8.67
CA LYS A 156 -17.35 -3.02 -9.20
C LYS A 156 -16.19 -3.72 -8.48
N ARG A 157 -16.37 -4.10 -7.21
CA ARG A 157 -15.32 -4.66 -6.33
C ARG A 157 -15.48 -6.15 -6.07
N TRP A 158 -16.63 -6.70 -6.42
CA TRP A 158 -17.02 -8.06 -6.09
C TRP A 158 -15.95 -9.08 -6.48
N THR A 159 -15.45 -8.99 -7.71
CA THR A 159 -14.45 -9.91 -8.25
C THR A 159 -13.14 -9.89 -7.46
N PHE A 160 -12.72 -8.73 -6.96
CA PHE A 160 -11.53 -8.59 -6.13
C PHE A 160 -11.75 -9.19 -4.74
N GLU A 161 -12.86 -8.85 -4.09
CA GLU A 161 -13.16 -9.30 -2.72
C GLU A 161 -13.41 -10.82 -2.66
N GLU A 162 -14.15 -11.37 -3.62
CA GLU A 162 -14.39 -12.83 -3.74
C GLU A 162 -13.08 -13.61 -3.94
N THR A 163 -12.11 -13.02 -4.64
CA THR A 163 -10.81 -13.64 -4.87
C THR A 163 -9.95 -13.68 -3.60
N ILE A 164 -10.17 -12.81 -2.61
CA ILE A 164 -9.36 -12.76 -1.38
C ILE A 164 -9.73 -13.94 -0.47
N ARG A 165 -8.87 -14.95 -0.43
CA ARG A 165 -9.09 -16.15 0.41
C ARG A 165 -8.62 -15.97 1.86
N ARG A 166 -7.67 -15.06 2.08
CA ARG A 166 -7.01 -14.86 3.38
C ARG A 166 -6.93 -13.37 3.70
N PRO A 167 -7.97 -12.80 4.35
CA PRO A 167 -7.99 -11.39 4.72
C PRO A 167 -7.22 -11.07 6.01
N TYR A 168 -6.71 -12.08 6.72
CA TYR A 168 -5.99 -11.94 7.98
C TYR A 168 -4.50 -12.28 7.83
N PHE A 169 -3.69 -11.83 8.79
CA PHE A 169 -2.25 -12.10 8.80
C PHE A 169 -1.95 -13.59 9.03
N HIS A 170 -0.99 -14.12 8.28
CA HIS A 170 -0.43 -15.44 8.54
C HIS A 170 0.98 -15.58 7.99
N VAL A 171 1.82 -16.40 8.65
CA VAL A 171 3.24 -16.56 8.31
C VAL A 171 3.47 -17.31 6.98
N LYS A 172 2.65 -18.32 6.67
CA LYS A 172 2.67 -19.00 5.36
C LYS A 172 2.52 -17.99 4.21
N PRO A 173 3.42 -18.02 3.21
CA PRO A 173 3.34 -17.16 2.04
C PRO A 173 1.99 -17.26 1.33
N LEU A 174 1.47 -16.13 0.88
CA LEU A 174 0.34 -16.07 -0.04
C LEU A 174 0.75 -16.54 -1.44
N GLU A 175 -0.21 -17.14 -2.12
CA GLU A 175 -0.09 -17.55 -3.51
C GLU A 175 0.10 -16.35 -4.43
N ARG A 176 0.83 -16.54 -5.54
CA ARG A 176 1.09 -15.47 -6.51
C ARG A 176 -0.20 -14.86 -7.09
N GLY A 177 -1.26 -15.64 -7.24
CA GLY A 177 -2.58 -15.17 -7.67
C GLY A 177 -3.19 -14.17 -6.69
N GLN A 178 -3.09 -14.43 -5.39
CA GLN A 178 -3.57 -13.51 -4.35
C GLN A 178 -2.77 -12.20 -4.33
N LEU A 179 -1.44 -12.28 -4.46
CA LEU A 179 -0.58 -11.10 -4.55
C LEU A 179 -0.85 -10.26 -5.82
N LYS A 180 -1.23 -10.94 -6.92
CA LYS A 180 -1.67 -10.26 -8.14
C LYS A 180 -3.01 -9.56 -7.91
N ASN A 181 -4.00 -10.24 -7.32
CA ASN A 181 -5.31 -9.68 -6.99
C ASN A 181 -5.20 -8.43 -6.11
N TRP A 182 -4.41 -8.47 -5.02
CA TRP A 182 -4.18 -7.30 -4.17
C TRP A 182 -3.56 -6.12 -4.92
N ARG A 183 -2.62 -6.37 -5.84
CA ARG A 183 -2.01 -5.31 -6.65
C ARG A 183 -3.04 -4.67 -7.58
N GLU A 184 -3.81 -5.49 -8.29
CA GLU A 184 -4.84 -5.03 -9.22
C GLU A 184 -5.96 -4.29 -8.48
N TYR A 185 -6.37 -4.76 -7.31
CA TYR A 185 -7.39 -4.10 -6.49
C TYR A 185 -6.91 -2.73 -5.96
N LEU A 186 -5.67 -2.65 -5.47
CA LEU A 186 -5.08 -1.38 -5.06
C LEU A 186 -4.95 -0.41 -6.23
N ASP A 187 -4.53 -0.88 -7.41
CA ASP A 187 -4.45 -0.06 -8.62
C ASP A 187 -5.84 0.43 -9.06
N PHE A 188 -6.86 -0.41 -8.94
CA PHE A 188 -8.24 -0.04 -9.19
C PHE A 188 -8.70 1.07 -8.23
N GLU A 189 -8.54 0.93 -6.92
CA GLU A 189 -8.94 1.98 -5.98
C GLU A 189 -8.19 3.29 -6.19
N ILE A 190 -6.89 3.22 -6.46
CA ILE A 190 -6.07 4.41 -6.79
C ILE A 190 -6.63 5.12 -8.02
N SER A 191 -7.11 4.37 -9.02
CA SER A 191 -7.74 4.94 -10.22
C SER A 191 -9.09 5.62 -9.95
N GLN A 192 -9.81 5.20 -8.90
CA GLN A 192 -11.08 5.82 -8.50
C GLN A 192 -10.86 7.14 -7.74
N GLY A 193 -9.73 7.28 -7.05
CA GLY A 193 -9.31 8.55 -6.43
C GLY A 193 -9.94 8.87 -5.07
N ASP A 194 -10.69 7.95 -4.45
CA ASP A 194 -11.18 8.13 -3.08
C ASP A 194 -10.07 7.88 -2.06
N HIS A 195 -9.47 8.97 -1.55
CA HIS A 195 -8.35 8.88 -0.62
C HIS A 195 -8.63 8.02 0.62
N HIS A 196 -9.82 8.20 1.23
CA HIS A 196 -10.18 7.47 2.44
C HIS A 196 -10.28 5.97 2.15
N ARG A 197 -10.97 5.60 1.08
CA ARG A 197 -11.13 4.19 0.69
C ARG A 197 -9.80 3.55 0.29
N ILE A 198 -8.93 4.28 -0.42
CA ILE A 198 -7.60 3.80 -0.79
C ILE A 198 -6.76 3.51 0.46
N VAL A 199 -6.74 4.42 1.44
CA VAL A 199 -6.02 4.22 2.71
C VAL A 199 -6.57 3.02 3.47
N VAL A 200 -7.90 2.90 3.59
CA VAL A 200 -8.54 1.73 4.23
C VAL A 200 -8.15 0.43 3.53
N LEU A 201 -8.14 0.40 2.19
CA LEU A 201 -7.73 -0.80 1.45
C LEU A 201 -6.24 -1.11 1.62
N PHE A 202 -5.36 -0.11 1.63
CA PHE A 202 -3.94 -0.31 1.93
C PHE A 202 -3.73 -0.88 3.32
N GLU A 203 -4.40 -0.35 4.35
CA GLU A 203 -4.29 -0.88 5.72
C GLU A 203 -4.79 -2.33 5.80
N ARG A 204 -5.91 -2.66 5.12
CA ARG A 204 -6.38 -4.05 4.99
C ARG A 204 -5.34 -4.94 4.30
N CYS A 205 -4.74 -4.46 3.22
CA CYS A 205 -3.70 -5.18 2.49
C CYS A 205 -2.47 -5.41 3.38
N MET A 206 -2.08 -4.45 4.21
CA MET A 206 -0.92 -4.60 5.12
C MET A 206 -1.15 -5.68 6.17
N ILE A 207 -2.40 -5.95 6.57
CA ILE A 207 -2.70 -7.06 7.49
C ILE A 207 -2.36 -8.41 6.83
N ALA A 208 -2.89 -8.67 5.64
CA ALA A 208 -2.66 -9.94 4.95
C ALA A 208 -1.23 -10.05 4.38
N CYS A 209 -0.69 -8.94 3.86
CA CYS A 209 0.57 -8.88 3.11
C CYS A 209 1.73 -8.25 3.90
N ALA A 210 1.70 -8.27 5.23
CA ALA A 210 2.70 -7.62 6.09
C ALA A 210 4.16 -8.03 5.77
N LEU A 211 4.38 -9.26 5.29
CA LEU A 211 5.72 -9.80 5.00
C LEU A 211 6.27 -9.45 3.60
N TYR A 212 5.54 -8.66 2.81
CA TYR A 212 5.87 -8.34 1.42
C TYR A 212 6.24 -6.87 1.26
N GLU A 213 7.54 -6.60 1.11
CA GLU A 213 8.09 -5.24 1.03
C GLU A 213 7.53 -4.39 -0.12
N ASP A 214 7.15 -5.02 -1.24
CA ASP A 214 6.59 -4.32 -2.42
C ASP A 214 5.31 -3.54 -2.10
N PHE A 215 4.43 -4.10 -1.24
CA PHE A 215 3.17 -3.44 -0.90
C PHE A 215 3.39 -2.25 0.04
N TRP A 216 4.31 -2.39 1.00
CA TRP A 216 4.71 -1.27 1.85
C TRP A 216 5.34 -0.13 1.05
N MET A 217 6.22 -0.45 0.11
CA MET A 217 6.83 0.55 -0.78
C MET A 217 5.79 1.23 -1.68
N LYS A 218 4.81 0.48 -2.20
CA LYS A 218 3.69 1.03 -2.97
C LYS A 218 2.84 1.97 -2.13
N TYR A 219 2.56 1.60 -0.88
CA TYR A 219 1.77 2.41 0.04
C TYR A 219 2.49 3.71 0.42
N ALA A 220 3.77 3.63 0.78
CA ALA A 220 4.61 4.79 1.05
C ALA A 220 4.64 5.74 -0.14
N LYS A 221 4.82 5.22 -1.37
CA LYS A 221 4.81 6.02 -2.60
C LYS A 221 3.48 6.73 -2.84
N TYR A 222 2.35 6.08 -2.54
CA TYR A 222 1.02 6.71 -2.64
C TYR A 222 0.86 7.85 -1.63
N LEU A 223 1.32 7.64 -0.38
CA LEU A 223 1.24 8.65 0.67
C LEU A 223 2.20 9.83 0.48
N GLU A 224 3.28 9.70 -0.31
CA GLU A 224 4.22 10.81 -0.57
C GLU A 224 3.52 12.07 -1.13
N LEU A 225 2.40 11.91 -1.83
CA LEU A 225 1.59 13.01 -2.38
C LEU A 225 0.56 13.57 -1.39
N HIS A 226 0.29 12.88 -0.27
CA HIS A 226 -0.82 13.17 0.62
C HIS A 226 -0.36 13.60 2.02
N SER A 227 0.60 12.88 2.63
CA SER A 227 1.07 13.15 3.99
C SER A 227 2.48 12.62 4.21
N LEU A 228 3.41 13.51 4.55
CA LEU A 228 4.78 13.15 4.91
C LEU A 228 4.83 12.28 6.18
N GLU A 229 3.99 12.60 7.15
CA GLU A 229 3.93 11.86 8.41
C GLU A 229 3.35 10.46 8.20
N GLY A 230 2.37 10.33 7.31
CA GLY A 230 1.85 9.02 6.88
C GLY A 230 2.95 8.15 6.28
N VAL A 231 3.80 8.71 5.40
CA VAL A 231 4.93 7.97 4.81
C VAL A 231 5.90 7.49 5.88
N ARG A 232 6.25 8.34 6.85
CA ARG A 232 7.13 7.96 7.97
C ARG A 232 6.53 6.85 8.81
N SER A 233 5.26 6.97 9.16
CA SER A 233 4.54 5.95 9.93
C SER A 233 4.55 4.59 9.20
N VAL A 234 4.29 4.60 7.88
CA VAL A 234 4.33 3.38 7.06
C VAL A 234 5.73 2.76 7.06
N TYR A 235 6.79 3.55 6.85
CA TYR A 235 8.15 3.02 6.86
C TYR A 235 8.58 2.51 8.24
N GLN A 236 8.24 3.22 9.32
CA GLN A 236 8.52 2.80 10.69
C GLN A 236 7.88 1.44 10.98
N ARG A 237 6.57 1.28 10.76
CA ARG A 237 5.88 0.00 10.96
C ARG A 237 6.52 -1.11 10.11
N ALA A 238 6.82 -0.81 8.85
CA ALA A 238 7.40 -1.81 7.96
C ALA A 238 8.81 -2.25 8.41
N CYS A 239 9.68 -1.29 8.74
CA CYS A 239 11.09 -1.55 9.03
C CYS A 239 11.33 -2.03 10.47
N ASP A 240 10.60 -1.47 11.45
CA ASP A 240 10.84 -1.74 12.87
C ASP A 240 10.05 -2.97 13.36
N ILE A 241 8.89 -3.27 12.77
CA ILE A 241 8.00 -4.36 13.24
C ILE A 241 8.04 -5.56 12.29
N HIS A 242 7.69 -5.35 11.02
CA HIS A 242 7.40 -6.48 10.12
C HIS A 242 8.61 -7.01 9.35
N LEU A 243 9.50 -6.12 8.91
CA LEU A 243 10.57 -6.40 7.94
C LEU A 243 11.96 -5.92 8.42
N PRO A 244 12.40 -6.22 9.64
CA PRO A 244 13.68 -5.72 10.18
C PRO A 244 14.92 -6.24 9.44
N LYS A 245 14.81 -7.36 8.72
CA LYS A 245 15.92 -8.00 8.00
C LYS A 245 15.89 -7.77 6.47
N LYS A 246 14.91 -7.04 5.94
CA LYS A 246 14.77 -6.80 4.51
C LYS A 246 15.46 -5.49 4.12
N PRO A 247 16.59 -5.51 3.40
CA PRO A 247 17.38 -4.30 3.23
C PRO A 247 16.72 -3.28 2.30
N TYR A 248 15.99 -3.69 1.26
CA TYR A 248 15.50 -2.75 0.23
C TYR A 248 14.54 -1.70 0.78
N ILE A 249 13.60 -2.09 1.65
CA ILE A 249 12.67 -1.14 2.26
C ILE A 249 13.36 -0.15 3.21
N HIS A 250 14.36 -0.59 3.98
CA HIS A 250 15.16 0.30 4.84
C HIS A 250 15.98 1.29 4.01
N LEU A 251 16.52 0.84 2.87
CA LEU A 251 17.23 1.71 1.93
C LEU A 251 16.28 2.72 1.27
N ALA A 252 15.05 2.32 0.96
CA ALA A 252 14.02 3.22 0.44
C ALA A 252 13.63 4.28 1.47
N TRP A 253 13.43 3.89 2.74
CA TRP A 253 13.17 4.81 3.84
C TRP A 253 14.33 5.78 4.07
N THR A 254 15.56 5.26 4.09
CA THR A 254 16.78 6.09 4.19
C THR A 254 16.84 7.12 3.08
N ALA A 255 16.57 6.72 1.83
CA ALA A 255 16.57 7.62 0.69
C ALA A 255 15.46 8.67 0.78
N PHE A 256 14.29 8.31 1.34
CA PHE A 256 13.20 9.25 1.61
C PHE A 256 13.62 10.30 2.65
N GLU A 257 14.13 9.89 3.81
CA GLU A 257 14.57 10.83 4.86
C GLU A 257 15.71 11.73 4.39
N GLU A 258 16.65 11.18 3.63
CA GLU A 258 17.73 11.93 3.01
C GLU A 258 17.21 13.01 2.04
N ARG A 259 16.23 12.69 1.19
CA ARG A 259 15.57 13.68 0.30
C ARG A 259 14.85 14.79 1.08
N ARG A 260 14.40 14.50 2.30
CA ARG A 260 13.75 15.46 3.19
C ARG A 260 14.74 16.23 4.08
N GLY A 261 16.04 15.98 3.96
CA GLY A 261 17.09 16.64 4.73
C GLY A 261 17.39 16.01 6.10
N ASN A 262 16.68 14.95 6.49
CA ASN A 262 16.82 14.28 7.78
C ASN A 262 17.99 13.29 7.81
N CYS A 263 19.20 13.80 7.61
CA CYS A 263 20.42 12.99 7.51
C CYS A 263 20.74 12.21 8.79
N ALA A 264 20.42 12.77 9.96
CA ALA A 264 20.63 12.10 11.25
C ALA A 264 19.76 10.84 11.38
N LEU A 265 18.49 10.92 11.00
CA LEU A 265 17.57 9.77 11.00
C LEU A 265 17.98 8.73 9.95
N ALA A 266 18.35 9.18 8.75
CA ALA A 266 18.88 8.29 7.70
C ALA A 266 20.10 7.48 8.18
N ARG A 267 21.01 8.10 8.94
CA ARG A 267 22.16 7.41 9.56
C ARG A 267 21.70 6.36 10.58
N LYS A 268 20.75 6.71 11.45
CA LYS A 268 20.19 5.79 12.45
C LYS A 268 19.53 4.57 11.80
N ILE A 269 18.74 4.78 10.75
CA ILE A 269 18.09 3.69 10.00
C ILE A 269 19.14 2.74 9.43
N LEU A 270 20.19 3.28 8.79
CA LEU A 270 21.25 2.46 8.22
C LEU A 270 22.07 1.68 9.26
N MET A 271 22.30 2.27 10.44
CA MET A 271 22.93 1.57 11.56
C MET A 271 22.05 0.42 12.04
N ASN A 272 20.73 0.64 12.18
CA ASN A 272 19.79 -0.39 12.62
C ASN A 272 19.76 -1.61 11.67
N ILE A 273 19.65 -1.37 10.35
CA ILE A 273 19.64 -2.50 9.39
C ILE A 273 20.98 -3.22 9.33
N GLU A 274 22.10 -2.54 9.49
CA GLU A 274 23.41 -3.17 9.55
C GLU A 274 23.56 -4.05 10.80
N SER A 275 23.06 -3.61 11.96
CA SER A 275 23.02 -4.44 13.17
C SER A 275 22.16 -5.69 12.98
N ASN A 276 21.05 -5.59 12.25
CA ASN A 276 20.16 -6.71 11.96
C ASN A 276 20.70 -7.66 10.88
N VAL A 277 21.46 -7.15 9.91
CA VAL A 277 22.02 -7.90 8.78
C VAL A 277 23.48 -7.47 8.52
N PRO A 278 24.42 -7.91 9.38
CA PRO A 278 25.81 -7.49 9.31
C PRO A 278 26.53 -8.01 8.06
N GLY A 279 27.48 -7.22 7.54
CA GLY A 279 28.34 -7.61 6.42
C GLY A 279 27.69 -7.49 5.03
N LEU A 280 26.45 -7.02 4.94
CA LEU A 280 25.77 -6.85 3.66
C LEU A 280 26.32 -5.62 2.89
N ALA A 281 27.11 -5.86 1.85
CA ALA A 281 27.86 -4.83 1.13
C ALA A 281 27.01 -3.65 0.63
N MET A 282 25.76 -3.88 0.20
CA MET A 282 24.87 -2.79 -0.24
C MET A 282 24.50 -1.82 0.90
N VAL A 283 24.40 -2.31 2.14
CA VAL A 283 24.12 -1.48 3.33
C VAL A 283 25.36 -0.67 3.71
N CYS A 284 26.52 -1.32 3.80
CA CYS A 284 27.81 -0.66 4.05
C CYS A 284 28.07 0.46 3.04
N MET A 285 27.87 0.17 1.74
CA MET A 285 28.06 1.15 0.69
C MET A 285 27.04 2.30 0.76
N ARG A 286 25.80 2.05 1.20
CA ARG A 286 24.82 3.13 1.41
C ARG A 286 25.25 4.06 2.56
N ARG A 287 25.79 3.52 3.67
CA ARG A 287 26.31 4.30 4.80
C ARG A 287 27.44 5.23 4.37
N ILE A 288 28.45 4.69 3.69
CA ILE A 288 29.55 5.48 3.13
C ILE A 288 29.02 6.56 2.18
N SER A 289 28.08 6.19 1.31
CA SER A 289 27.55 7.11 0.31
C SER A 289 26.74 8.25 0.92
N LEU A 290 26.07 8.02 2.05
CA LEU A 290 25.36 9.05 2.83
C LEU A 290 26.36 10.09 3.37
N GLU A 291 27.42 9.65 4.06
CA GLU A 291 28.44 10.56 4.61
C GLU A 291 29.16 11.34 3.50
N ARG A 292 29.43 10.67 2.36
CA ARG A 292 30.02 11.33 1.19
C ARG A 292 29.14 12.47 0.65
N ARG A 293 27.82 12.27 0.55
CA ARG A 293 26.90 13.31 0.06
C ARG A 293 26.75 14.47 1.06
N ASN A 294 26.91 14.16 2.35
CA ASN A 294 26.87 15.15 3.42
C ASN A 294 28.22 15.85 3.66
N LYS A 295 29.26 15.56 2.85
CA LYS A 295 30.62 16.10 2.97
C LYS A 295 31.33 15.77 4.30
N ASN A 296 30.88 14.73 4.99
CA ASN A 296 31.54 14.22 6.19
C ASN A 296 32.66 13.26 5.78
N HIS A 297 33.77 13.83 5.32
CA HIS A 297 34.86 13.07 4.74
C HIS A 297 35.57 12.15 5.76
N ASP A 298 35.71 12.60 7.01
CA ASP A 298 36.34 11.84 8.09
C ASP A 298 35.53 10.58 8.43
N ALA A 299 34.21 10.74 8.63
CA ALA A 299 33.31 9.63 8.91
C ALA A 299 33.26 8.64 7.73
N ALA A 300 33.28 9.13 6.48
CA ALA A 300 33.33 8.26 5.31
C ALA A 300 34.62 7.42 5.25
N GLU A 301 35.77 8.04 5.56
CA GLU A 301 37.06 7.36 5.64
C GLU A 301 37.10 6.32 6.77
N GLU A 302 36.62 6.66 7.96
CA GLU A 302 36.53 5.74 9.10
C GLU A 302 35.67 4.51 8.77
N LEU A 303 34.52 4.72 8.11
CA LEU A 303 33.67 3.63 7.64
C LEU A 303 34.40 2.71 6.64
N PHE A 304 35.14 3.27 5.69
CA PHE A 304 35.93 2.45 4.76
C PHE A 304 36.94 1.58 5.48
N LYS A 305 37.74 2.15 6.41
CA LYS A 305 38.73 1.41 7.21
C LYS A 305 38.05 0.30 8.01
N THR A 306 36.99 0.65 8.74
CA THR A 306 36.22 -0.29 9.56
C THR A 306 35.71 -1.49 8.72
N TYR A 307 35.25 -1.26 7.49
CA TYR A 307 34.75 -2.32 6.63
C TYR A 307 35.83 -3.18 5.98
N ILE A 308 37.00 -2.61 5.71
CA ILE A 308 38.17 -3.37 5.24
C ILE A 308 38.68 -4.30 6.35
N GLU A 309 38.75 -3.79 7.58
CA GLU A 309 39.17 -4.56 8.75
C GLU A 309 38.19 -5.67 9.12
N LYS A 310 36.88 -5.36 9.14
CA LYS A 310 35.82 -6.34 9.45
C LYS A 310 35.48 -7.30 8.31
N ALA A 311 36.11 -7.15 7.14
CA ALA A 311 35.82 -8.03 6.00
C ALA A 311 36.26 -9.47 6.28
N VAL A 312 35.28 -10.38 6.32
CA VAL A 312 35.50 -11.83 6.50
C VAL A 312 36.14 -12.46 5.27
N SER A 313 35.66 -12.09 4.08
CA SER A 313 36.18 -12.60 2.82
C SER A 313 37.21 -11.66 2.26
N HIS A 314 38.31 -12.25 1.82
CA HIS A 314 39.35 -11.62 1.04
C HIS A 314 38.81 -10.79 -0.14
N LYS A 315 37.90 -11.36 -0.96
CA LYS A 315 37.21 -10.64 -2.04
C LYS A 315 36.45 -9.40 -1.58
N THR A 316 35.88 -9.44 -0.37
CA THR A 316 35.13 -8.31 0.21
C THR A 316 36.08 -7.22 0.69
N ARG A 317 37.23 -7.60 1.26
CA ARG A 317 38.30 -6.67 1.63
C ARG A 317 38.81 -5.93 0.40
N THR A 318 39.22 -6.66 -0.64
CA THR A 318 39.67 -6.08 -1.92
C THR A 318 38.61 -5.17 -2.53
N PHE A 319 37.34 -5.58 -2.49
CA PHE A 319 36.23 -4.75 -2.95
C PHE A 319 36.19 -3.38 -2.22
N PHE A 320 36.22 -3.37 -0.89
CA PHE A 320 36.20 -2.12 -0.12
C PHE A 320 37.49 -1.30 -0.30
N SER A 321 38.66 -1.94 -0.37
CA SER A 321 39.95 -1.27 -0.64
C SER A 321 39.96 -0.54 -1.99
N ILE A 322 39.47 -1.19 -3.05
CA ILE A 322 39.34 -0.56 -4.38
C ILE A 322 38.36 0.63 -4.33
N LYS A 323 37.23 0.49 -3.62
CA LYS A 323 36.26 1.58 -3.48
C LYS A 323 36.83 2.75 -2.68
N TYR A 324 37.61 2.46 -1.64
CA TYR A 324 38.24 3.47 -0.81
C TYR A 324 39.34 4.22 -1.55
N ALA A 325 40.24 3.51 -2.26
CA ALA A 325 41.26 4.12 -3.10
C ALA A 325 40.65 5.03 -4.18
N ARG A 326 39.56 4.59 -4.82
CA ARG A 326 38.83 5.42 -5.80
C ARG A 326 38.24 6.68 -5.15
N TYR A 327 37.70 6.57 -3.93
CA TYR A 327 37.19 7.72 -3.19
C TYR A 327 38.30 8.72 -2.86
N LEU A 328 39.44 8.27 -2.33
CA LEU A 328 40.60 9.12 -2.04
C LEU A 328 41.11 9.84 -3.30
N GLN A 329 41.26 9.11 -4.40
CA GLN A 329 41.76 9.67 -5.66
C GLN A 329 40.80 10.67 -6.30
N LYS A 330 39.51 10.32 -6.41
CA LYS A 330 38.54 11.10 -7.20
C LYS A 330 37.80 12.16 -6.42
N VAL A 331 37.64 12.00 -5.10
CA VAL A 331 36.90 12.96 -4.28
C VAL A 331 37.85 13.83 -3.47
N LEU A 332 38.90 13.26 -2.89
CA LEU A 332 39.87 14.00 -2.05
C LEU A 332 41.14 14.41 -2.80
N GLY A 333 41.34 13.93 -4.04
CA GLY A 333 42.53 14.24 -4.84
C GLY A 333 43.83 13.62 -4.33
N ASN A 334 43.79 12.74 -3.31
CA ASN A 334 44.99 12.17 -2.71
C ASN A 334 45.38 10.87 -3.43
N THR A 335 46.23 11.00 -4.44
CA THR A 335 46.69 9.89 -5.30
C THR A 335 47.66 8.96 -4.59
N ASP A 336 48.49 9.47 -3.68
CA ASP A 336 49.54 8.67 -3.04
C ASP A 336 48.95 7.74 -1.99
N ARG A 337 48.01 8.24 -1.16
CA ARG A 337 47.27 7.38 -0.23
C ARG A 337 46.42 6.34 -0.96
N ALA A 338 45.82 6.70 -2.09
CA ALA A 338 45.07 5.76 -2.91
C ALA A 338 45.96 4.64 -3.47
N ARG A 339 47.20 4.95 -3.86
CA ARG A 339 48.16 3.96 -4.34
C ARG A 339 48.57 3.01 -3.21
N ASN A 340 48.90 3.54 -2.03
CA ASN A 340 49.30 2.72 -0.88
C ASN A 340 48.21 1.69 -0.51
N ILE A 341 46.94 2.12 -0.44
CA ILE A 341 45.82 1.22 -0.13
C ILE A 341 45.64 0.11 -1.16
N LEU A 342 45.93 0.39 -2.44
CA LEU A 342 45.88 -0.64 -3.48
C LEU A 342 47.07 -1.59 -3.38
N THR A 343 48.26 -1.11 -3.03
CA THR A 343 49.43 -1.94 -2.78
C THR A 343 49.20 -2.88 -1.59
N ASP A 344 48.72 -2.35 -0.45
CA ASP A 344 48.33 -3.15 0.72
C ASP A 344 47.25 -4.19 0.33
N ALA A 345 46.30 -3.74 -0.49
CA ALA A 345 45.38 -4.55 -1.29
C ALA A 345 46.03 -5.81 -1.88
N LEU A 346 46.98 -5.57 -2.77
CA LEU A 346 47.62 -6.58 -3.60
C LEU A 346 48.56 -7.50 -2.82
N GLU A 347 49.23 -7.00 -1.79
CA GLU A 347 50.12 -7.80 -0.93
C GLU A 347 49.34 -8.85 -0.13
N ILE A 348 48.15 -8.49 0.35
CA ILE A 348 47.24 -9.42 1.05
C ILE A 348 46.65 -10.43 0.05
N ASP A 349 46.42 -10.02 -1.20
CA ASP A 349 45.85 -10.84 -2.27
C ASP A 349 46.85 -11.78 -2.93
N ASN A 350 48.14 -11.43 -2.89
CA ASN A 350 49.19 -12.18 -3.56
C ASN A 350 50.53 -12.03 -2.81
N PRO A 351 50.84 -12.91 -1.82
CA PRO A 351 51.99 -12.77 -0.94
C PRO A 351 53.37 -12.96 -1.61
N ASN A 352 53.44 -13.13 -2.94
CA ASN A 352 54.68 -13.12 -3.72
C ASN A 352 54.72 -11.89 -4.64
N PRO A 353 55.35 -10.77 -4.22
CA PRO A 353 55.32 -9.50 -4.97
C PRO A 353 56.35 -9.44 -6.11
N SER A 354 57.34 -10.33 -6.13
CA SER A 354 58.55 -10.22 -6.96
C SER A 354 58.36 -10.56 -8.46
N SER A 355 57.18 -11.03 -8.88
CA SER A 355 56.87 -11.31 -10.29
C SER A 355 55.82 -10.39 -10.91
N ALA A 356 55.19 -9.49 -10.13
CA ALA A 356 54.06 -8.67 -10.59
C ALA A 356 54.44 -7.21 -10.95
N LEU A 357 55.66 -6.78 -10.66
CA LEU A 357 56.16 -5.44 -11.00
C LEU A 357 56.37 -5.19 -12.52
N SER A 358 56.17 -6.21 -13.37
CA SER A 358 56.34 -6.12 -14.83
C SER A 358 55.03 -6.05 -15.63
N PHE A 359 53.84 -6.08 -14.98
CA PHE A 359 52.56 -5.92 -15.66
C PHE A 359 51.75 -4.74 -15.09
N SER A 360 52.28 -3.53 -15.30
CA SER A 360 51.47 -2.31 -15.31
C SER A 360 51.53 -1.71 -16.71
N PRO A 361 50.45 -1.74 -17.53
CA PRO A 361 50.31 -0.76 -18.58
C PRO A 361 49.92 0.58 -17.92
N PRO A 362 50.43 1.71 -18.44
CA PRO A 362 50.09 3.03 -17.93
C PRO A 362 48.57 3.25 -17.96
N LEU A 363 48.03 3.86 -16.90
CA LEU A 363 46.65 4.32 -16.80
C LEU A 363 46.38 5.45 -17.81
N HIS A 364 46.34 5.11 -19.09
CA HIS A 364 45.78 5.91 -20.16
C HIS A 364 44.90 5.00 -21.03
N HIS A 365 43.61 5.35 -21.12
CA HIS A 365 42.57 4.75 -21.96
C HIS A 365 42.03 3.37 -21.55
N SER A 366 41.02 3.37 -20.66
CA SER A 366 39.81 2.57 -20.87
C SER A 366 38.64 3.22 -20.12
N VAL A 367 37.97 4.14 -20.80
CA VAL A 367 36.63 4.61 -20.42
C VAL A 367 35.67 3.82 -21.30
N ALA A 368 35.22 2.67 -20.82
CA ALA A 368 34.04 1.99 -21.34
C ALA A 368 33.49 1.04 -20.28
N GLY A 369 32.27 1.32 -19.81
CA GLY A 369 31.45 0.40 -19.03
C GLY A 369 31.30 0.82 -17.56
N TRP A 370 30.05 1.03 -17.16
CA TRP A 370 29.57 1.26 -15.79
C TRP A 370 29.63 2.70 -15.27
N GLN A 371 29.04 3.63 -16.03
CA GLN A 371 28.27 4.70 -15.42
C GLN A 371 26.94 4.11 -14.90
N LEU A 372 26.82 4.00 -13.59
CA LEU A 372 25.51 4.03 -12.94
C LEU A 372 25.01 5.47 -13.05
N VAL A 373 24.14 5.72 -14.02
CA VAL A 373 23.35 6.96 -14.07
C VAL A 373 22.27 6.87 -12.98
N PRO A 374 22.12 7.89 -12.12
CA PRO A 374 21.02 7.97 -11.16
C PRO A 374 19.66 8.10 -11.87
N TRP A 375 18.69 7.25 -11.52
CA TRP A 375 17.28 7.40 -11.90
C TRP A 375 16.58 8.51 -11.07
N SER A 376 17.06 9.75 -11.19
CA SER A 376 16.48 10.88 -10.47
C SER A 376 16.74 12.22 -11.13
N VAL A 377 16.56 12.34 -12.46
CA VAL A 377 16.03 13.54 -13.14
C VAL A 377 15.48 13.09 -14.51
N VAL A 378 14.20 12.73 -14.56
CA VAL A 378 13.40 12.85 -15.79
C VAL A 378 12.24 13.76 -15.42
N SER A 379 12.48 15.06 -15.45
CA SER A 379 11.38 16.01 -15.61
C SER A 379 10.96 15.95 -17.09
N ALA A 380 9.65 15.99 -17.33
CA ALA A 380 9.02 15.89 -18.63
C ALA A 380 9.23 17.13 -19.53
N SER A 381 10.48 17.52 -19.80
CA SER A 381 10.79 18.80 -20.45
C SER A 381 11.71 18.72 -21.68
N HIS A 382 12.15 17.54 -22.12
CA HIS A 382 13.17 17.42 -23.19
C HIS A 382 12.71 16.59 -24.41
N LEU A 383 11.40 16.56 -24.71
CA LEU A 383 10.90 16.04 -25.98
C LEU A 383 11.20 16.90 -27.25
N PRO A 384 11.43 18.24 -27.19
CA PRO A 384 11.64 19.00 -28.43
C PRO A 384 13.08 18.96 -28.98
N PHE A 385 14.09 18.52 -28.20
CA PHE A 385 15.49 18.53 -28.66
C PHE A 385 15.84 17.33 -29.57
N LEU A 386 15.18 16.19 -29.37
CA LEU A 386 15.36 14.98 -30.21
C LEU A 386 14.68 15.11 -31.58
N ALA A 387 13.61 15.90 -31.68
CA ALA A 387 12.95 16.18 -32.95
C ALA A 387 13.82 17.04 -33.88
N LEU A 388 14.54 18.03 -33.35
CA LEU A 388 15.39 18.94 -34.12
C LEU A 388 16.60 18.21 -34.75
N VAL A 389 17.20 17.27 -34.03
CA VAL A 389 18.35 16.48 -34.51
C VAL A 389 17.94 15.50 -35.61
N CYS A 390 16.74 14.93 -35.52
CA CYS A 390 16.20 14.05 -36.57
C CYS A 390 15.83 14.83 -37.84
N SER A 391 15.31 16.05 -37.72
CA SER A 391 14.98 16.90 -38.89
C SER A 391 16.23 17.36 -39.66
N LEU A 392 17.34 17.62 -38.97
CA LEU A 392 18.60 18.02 -39.62
C LEU A 392 19.27 16.88 -40.40
N HIS A 393 19.10 15.63 -39.93
CA HIS A 393 19.66 14.45 -40.59
C HIS A 393 18.90 14.07 -41.88
N VAL A 394 17.58 14.34 -41.92
CA VAL A 394 16.75 14.12 -43.12
C VAL A 394 17.01 15.20 -44.18
N ALA A 395 17.38 16.43 -43.77
CA ALA A 395 17.71 17.51 -44.70
C ALA A 395 19.04 17.29 -45.46
N LEU A 396 20.03 16.64 -44.83
CA LEU A 396 21.34 16.36 -45.44
C LEU A 396 21.34 15.18 -46.43
N LEU A 397 20.26 14.39 -46.48
CA LEU A 397 20.12 13.25 -47.40
C LEU A 397 19.45 13.60 -48.73
N LYS A 398 19.15 14.87 -49.00
CA LYS A 398 18.65 15.35 -50.30
C LYS A 398 19.65 16.31 -50.96
N VAL A 399 20.76 15.76 -51.45
CA VAL A 399 21.61 16.43 -52.46
C VAL A 399 21.89 15.43 -53.59
N PRO A 400 21.50 15.70 -54.86
CA PRO A 400 21.74 14.78 -55.96
C PRO A 400 23.21 14.75 -56.37
N ARG A 401 23.71 13.57 -56.74
CA ARG A 401 25.08 13.36 -57.25
C ARG A 401 25.18 13.75 -58.72
N GLY A 402 26.15 14.59 -59.06
CA GLY A 402 26.61 14.81 -60.43
C GLY A 402 28.11 15.11 -60.47
N SER A 403 28.83 14.26 -61.22
CA SER A 403 30.16 14.46 -61.85
C SER A 403 31.34 14.93 -61.00
N TYR A 404 32.44 14.15 -60.96
CA TYR A 404 33.72 14.48 -61.63
C TYR A 404 34.84 13.47 -61.29
N GLN A 405 35.80 13.41 -62.20
CA GLN A 405 36.76 12.36 -62.52
C GLN A 405 37.93 12.19 -61.53
N VAL A 406 38.58 11.02 -61.61
CA VAL A 406 39.81 10.65 -60.90
C VAL A 406 41.04 10.87 -61.81
N PRO A 407 42.15 11.44 -61.31
CA PRO A 407 43.49 11.21 -61.87
C PRO A 407 44.38 10.31 -60.98
N ARG A 408 45.34 9.65 -61.65
CA ARG A 408 46.29 8.62 -61.19
C ARG A 408 47.53 9.16 -60.41
N PRO A 409 48.36 8.29 -59.80
CA PRO A 409 49.13 8.55 -58.57
C PRO A 409 50.67 8.64 -58.74
N CYS A 410 51.37 9.15 -57.71
CA CYS A 410 52.76 8.84 -57.27
C CYS A 410 53.16 9.70 -56.03
N PRO A 411 54.20 9.40 -55.21
CA PRO A 411 54.42 8.18 -54.41
C PRO A 411 54.84 8.43 -52.92
N ASN A 412 54.30 7.61 -51.98
CA ASN A 412 54.87 7.12 -50.68
C ASN A 412 55.31 8.08 -49.53
N PRO A 413 55.39 7.60 -48.26
CA PRO A 413 54.43 6.82 -47.48
C PRO A 413 54.24 7.35 -46.03
N ARG A 414 53.04 7.23 -45.45
CA ARG A 414 52.75 7.09 -44.00
C ARG A 414 51.23 7.08 -43.82
N PHE A 415 50.66 6.02 -43.26
CA PHE A 415 49.45 6.01 -42.39
C PHE A 415 48.92 4.56 -42.23
N HIS A 416 49.20 3.95 -41.08
CA HIS A 416 48.46 2.78 -40.58
C HIS A 416 47.28 3.31 -39.72
N SER A 417 46.10 3.48 -40.33
CA SER A 417 44.85 3.76 -39.58
C SER A 417 43.57 3.35 -40.32
N ILE A 418 43.64 2.51 -41.37
CA ILE A 418 42.45 2.24 -42.21
C ILE A 418 41.89 0.83 -42.00
N THR A 419 42.64 -0.13 -41.47
CA THR A 419 42.15 -1.50 -41.23
C THR A 419 41.21 -1.63 -40.03
N HIS A 420 41.33 -0.79 -39.00
CA HIS A 420 40.40 -0.81 -37.84
C HIS A 420 39.07 -0.09 -38.10
N CYS A 421 39.02 0.88 -39.02
CA CYS A 421 37.78 1.58 -39.37
C CYS A 421 36.86 0.75 -40.28
N VAL A 422 37.42 -0.09 -41.15
CA VAL A 422 36.63 -0.94 -42.06
C VAL A 422 35.90 -2.05 -41.29
N ILE A 423 36.53 -2.66 -40.29
CA ILE A 423 35.92 -3.73 -39.47
C ILE A 423 34.84 -3.16 -38.53
N LEU A 424 35.05 -1.97 -37.95
CA LEU A 424 34.02 -1.31 -37.12
C LEU A 424 32.81 -0.85 -37.96
N SER A 425 33.04 -0.41 -39.21
CA SER A 425 31.96 0.00 -40.11
C SER A 425 31.07 -1.18 -40.59
N LEU A 426 31.66 -2.37 -40.73
CA LEU A 426 30.94 -3.58 -41.12
C LEU A 426 30.08 -4.14 -39.97
N HIS A 427 30.55 -4.07 -38.71
CA HIS A 427 29.74 -4.48 -37.56
C HIS A 427 28.61 -3.51 -37.21
N ILE A 428 28.81 -2.20 -37.37
CA ILE A 428 27.78 -1.20 -37.09
C ILE A 428 26.63 -1.28 -38.13
N ARG A 429 26.93 -1.58 -39.40
CA ARG A 429 25.92 -1.75 -40.45
C ARG A 429 25.02 -2.98 -40.23
N SER A 430 25.55 -4.07 -39.69
CA SER A 430 24.75 -5.27 -39.37
C SER A 430 23.79 -5.06 -38.20
N ILE A 431 24.20 -4.29 -37.19
CA ILE A 431 23.38 -4.02 -36.00
C ILE A 431 22.28 -2.99 -36.30
N THR A 432 22.58 -1.95 -37.09
CA THR A 432 21.55 -0.99 -37.53
C THR A 432 20.55 -1.60 -38.50
N ALA A 433 20.95 -2.55 -39.35
CA ALA A 433 20.02 -3.29 -40.22
C ALA A 433 19.04 -4.18 -39.41
N LEU A 434 19.52 -4.86 -38.36
CA LEU A 434 18.66 -5.64 -37.46
C LEU A 434 17.69 -4.78 -36.64
N PHE A 435 18.13 -3.57 -36.25
CA PHE A 435 17.29 -2.63 -35.51
C PHE A 435 16.21 -2.01 -36.42
N GLN A 436 16.56 -1.65 -37.66
CA GLN A 436 15.58 -1.16 -38.64
C GLN A 436 14.57 -2.24 -39.04
N PHE A 437 15.00 -3.50 -39.16
CA PHE A 437 14.09 -4.62 -39.47
C PHE A 437 13.09 -4.88 -38.33
N LYS A 438 13.52 -4.79 -37.07
CA LYS A 438 12.61 -4.89 -35.90
C LYS A 438 11.61 -3.75 -35.82
N ILE A 439 12.03 -2.52 -36.13
CA ILE A 439 11.12 -1.37 -36.14
C ILE A 439 10.10 -1.50 -37.28
N LEU A 440 10.53 -1.91 -38.48
CA LEU A 440 9.63 -2.18 -39.60
C LEU A 440 8.61 -3.28 -39.27
N LEU A 441 9.03 -4.36 -38.61
CA LEU A 441 8.14 -5.44 -38.17
C LEU A 441 7.14 -4.97 -37.08
N LEU A 442 7.57 -4.09 -36.17
CA LEU A 442 6.69 -3.50 -35.15
C LEU A 442 5.68 -2.52 -35.77
N CYS A 443 6.14 -1.67 -36.69
CA CYS A 443 5.28 -0.75 -37.42
C CYS A 443 4.28 -1.49 -38.32
N PHE A 444 4.71 -2.57 -38.96
CA PHE A 444 3.83 -3.41 -39.79
C PHE A 444 2.78 -4.14 -38.95
N THR A 445 3.18 -4.74 -37.81
CA THR A 445 2.24 -5.39 -36.89
C THR A 445 1.26 -4.41 -36.24
N MET A 446 1.71 -3.19 -35.89
CA MET A 446 0.82 -2.13 -35.39
C MET A 446 -0.12 -1.59 -36.48
N ALA A 447 0.35 -1.45 -37.72
CA ALA A 447 -0.48 -1.01 -38.85
C ALA A 447 -1.55 -2.05 -39.22
N MET A 448 -1.21 -3.34 -39.16
CA MET A 448 -2.14 -4.45 -39.40
C MET A 448 -3.20 -4.56 -38.28
N LYS A 449 -2.80 -4.38 -37.01
CA LYS A 449 -3.73 -4.39 -35.86
C LYS A 449 -4.72 -3.22 -35.89
N ARG A 450 -4.36 -2.09 -36.53
CA ARG A 450 -5.24 -0.92 -36.71
C ARG A 450 -6.27 -1.10 -37.83
N LYS A 451 -6.07 -2.05 -38.76
CA LYS A 451 -6.94 -2.29 -39.91
C LYS A 451 -7.79 -3.57 -39.82
N ASN A 452 -7.70 -4.33 -38.73
CA ASN A 452 -8.48 -5.55 -38.49
C ASN A 452 -8.40 -6.61 -39.63
N LEU A 453 -7.29 -6.65 -40.36
CA LEU A 453 -7.01 -7.72 -41.33
C LEU A 453 -6.22 -8.84 -40.64
N SER A 454 -6.82 -10.03 -40.59
CA SER A 454 -6.15 -11.26 -40.17
C SER A 454 -5.49 -11.93 -41.38
N ILE A 455 -4.16 -12.03 -41.39
CA ILE A 455 -3.42 -12.87 -42.33
C ILE A 455 -2.52 -13.78 -41.50
N GLU A 456 -2.77 -15.09 -41.56
CA GLU A 456 -1.85 -16.11 -41.05
C GLU A 456 -0.54 -16.06 -41.85
N ILE A 457 0.53 -15.55 -41.24
CA ILE A 457 1.88 -15.71 -41.77
C ILE A 457 2.50 -16.92 -41.07
N LYS A 458 2.58 -18.06 -41.79
CA LYS A 458 3.42 -19.21 -41.41
C LYS A 458 4.89 -18.78 -41.46
N LEU A 459 5.50 -18.61 -40.29
CA LEU A 459 6.92 -18.34 -40.11
C LEU A 459 7.71 -19.66 -40.09
N THR A 460 7.92 -20.27 -41.26
CA THR A 460 8.68 -21.53 -41.41
C THR A 460 10.14 -21.32 -41.86
N LEU A 461 10.78 -20.18 -41.57
CA LEU A 461 12.14 -19.90 -42.08
C LEU A 461 13.09 -19.19 -41.09
N LEU A 462 12.93 -19.37 -39.78
CA LEU A 462 13.87 -18.81 -38.79
C LEU A 462 14.26 -19.73 -37.63
N VAL A 463 13.97 -21.03 -37.73
CA VAL A 463 14.38 -22.03 -36.71
C VAL A 463 15.50 -22.96 -37.23
N ASP A 464 15.84 -22.92 -38.52
CA ASP A 464 16.76 -23.92 -39.11
C ASP A 464 18.24 -23.52 -39.18
N VAL A 465 18.59 -22.28 -38.84
CA VAL A 465 20.00 -21.84 -38.82
C VAL A 465 20.64 -22.03 -37.44
N ASP A 466 19.88 -21.89 -36.35
CA ASP A 466 20.42 -22.06 -34.99
C ASP A 466 20.56 -23.54 -34.57
N LYS A 467 19.74 -24.45 -35.11
CA LYS A 467 19.87 -25.89 -34.82
C LYS A 467 21.10 -26.52 -35.47
N LYS A 468 21.50 -26.10 -36.68
CA LYS A 468 22.72 -26.62 -37.35
C LYS A 468 24.03 -26.08 -36.76
N LEU A 469 24.01 -24.94 -36.07
CA LEU A 469 25.18 -24.38 -35.37
C LEU A 469 25.35 -24.96 -33.96
N LEU A 470 24.25 -25.35 -33.29
CA LEU A 470 24.31 -26.01 -31.97
C LEU A 470 24.68 -27.49 -32.07
N LEU A 471 24.18 -28.23 -33.06
CA LEU A 471 24.54 -29.66 -33.27
C LEU A 471 25.97 -29.89 -33.80
N LYS A 472 26.67 -28.86 -34.28
CA LYS A 472 28.08 -28.97 -34.72
C LYS A 472 29.09 -28.72 -33.59
N LYS A 473 28.63 -28.29 -32.40
CA LYS A 473 29.48 -28.02 -31.24
C LYS A 473 29.43 -29.12 -30.17
N GLU A 474 28.35 -29.91 -30.11
CA GLU A 474 28.26 -31.09 -29.22
C GLU A 474 29.00 -32.31 -29.79
N ASN A 475 29.06 -32.50 -31.12
CA ASN A 475 29.80 -33.62 -31.74
C ASN A 475 31.34 -33.47 -31.75
N ASN A 476 31.90 -32.41 -31.15
CA ASN A 476 33.35 -32.20 -31.05
C ASN A 476 33.89 -32.24 -29.60
N LEU A 477 33.05 -32.55 -28.61
CA LEU A 477 33.48 -32.74 -27.21
C LEU A 477 33.48 -34.21 -26.75
N ASP A 478 32.83 -35.13 -27.49
CA ASP A 478 32.84 -36.57 -27.18
C ASP A 478 33.96 -37.38 -27.89
N LYS A 479 34.95 -36.72 -28.50
CA LYS A 479 36.09 -37.38 -29.19
C LYS A 479 37.48 -37.14 -28.60
N VAL A 480 37.60 -36.58 -27.39
CA VAL A 480 38.93 -36.35 -26.74
C VAL A 480 39.11 -37.14 -25.43
N TRP A 481 38.18 -38.04 -25.06
CA TRP A 481 38.31 -38.85 -23.84
C TRP A 481 38.51 -40.37 -24.03
N HIS A 482 38.89 -40.83 -25.23
CA HIS A 482 39.41 -42.20 -25.41
C HIS A 482 40.48 -42.27 -26.52
N SER A 483 41.75 -42.13 -26.16
CA SER A 483 42.87 -43.04 -26.48
C SER A 483 44.22 -42.31 -26.49
N SER A 484 45.15 -42.87 -25.70
CA SER A 484 46.61 -42.64 -25.68
C SER A 484 47.12 -41.45 -24.87
#